data_AF-A0A4Y2VMY8-F1
#
_entry.id   AF-A0A4Y2VMY8-F1
#
_cell.length_a   1.000
_cell.length_b   1.000
_cell.length_c   1.000
_cell.angle_alpha   90.00
_cell.angle_beta   90.00
_cell.angle_gamma   90.00
#
_symmetry.space_group_name_H-M   'P 1'
#
loop_
_entity.id
_entity.type
_entity.pdbx_description
1 polymer ?
#
loop_
_entity_poly.entity_id
_entity_poly.type
_entity_poly.pdbx_seq_one_letter_code
_entity_poly.pdbx_strand_id
1 'polypeptide(L)'
;MWSEVLVKLDCTNKSLQGKSANLDVASSFLSCLAKNIQHLRDEGVPKYAGKAKNICDSMSNESSFTVKRLRKVKRMTGETAEDEAHLICAEKSFDLECFKVYNRLISEIKSRSDIYHTVSFDFSFLSGKALNENSISYLEKCAAAFGAKCNRDIDTLELVN
;
A
#
# COMPACT_ATOMS: atom_id res chain seq x y z
N MET A 1 0.82 -12.61 12.01
CA MET A 1 0.47 -11.74 10.85
C MET A 1 0.98 -10.33 11.08
N TRP A 2 0.40 -9.56 12.01
CA TRP A 2 0.76 -8.14 12.21
C TRP A 2 2.22 -7.90 12.62
N SER A 3 2.85 -8.81 13.34
CA SER A 3 4.27 -8.72 13.67
C SER A 3 5.16 -8.66 12.42
N GLU A 4 4.90 -9.46 11.38
CA GLU A 4 5.67 -9.42 10.13
C GLU A 4 5.49 -8.06 9.42
N VAL A 5 4.26 -7.52 9.42
CA VAL A 5 3.98 -6.19 8.86
C VAL A 5 4.77 -5.10 9.59
N LEU A 6 4.72 -5.11 10.94
CA LEU A 6 5.41 -4.12 11.77
C LEU A 6 6.93 -4.19 11.63
N VAL A 7 7.52 -5.38 11.54
CA VAL A 7 8.96 -5.54 11.32
C VAL A 7 9.37 -4.96 9.97
N LYS A 8 8.62 -5.24 8.89
CA LYS A 8 8.91 -4.68 7.56
C LYS A 8 8.80 -3.16 7.54
N LEU A 9 7.81 -2.59 8.23
CA LEU A 9 7.66 -1.15 8.42
C LEU A 9 8.84 -0.55 9.18
N ASP A 10 9.21 -1.12 10.33
CA ASP A 10 10.30 -0.63 11.16
C ASP A 10 11.66 -0.67 10.42
N CYS A 11 11.96 -1.77 9.72
CA CYS A 11 13.16 -1.85 8.90
C CYS A 11 13.20 -0.76 7.82
N THR A 12 12.08 -0.53 7.13
CA THR A 12 11.99 0.51 6.09
C THR A 12 12.15 1.90 6.70
N ASN A 13 11.53 2.15 7.86
CA ASN A 13 11.62 3.43 8.56
C ASN A 13 13.06 3.75 8.98
N LYS A 14 13.79 2.75 9.51
CA LYS A 14 15.22 2.88 9.82
C LYS A 14 16.05 3.20 8.57
N SER A 15 15.77 2.53 7.45
CA SER A 15 16.45 2.82 6.17
C SER A 15 16.19 4.25 5.67
N LEU A 16 14.95 4.75 5.81
CA LEU A 16 14.58 6.12 5.44
C LEU A 16 15.27 7.19 6.30
N GLN A 17 15.59 6.86 7.56
CA GLN A 17 16.33 7.75 8.46
C GLN A 17 17.86 7.71 8.23
N GLY A 18 18.32 6.89 7.28
CA GLY A 18 19.73 6.83 6.89
C GLY A 18 20.20 8.13 6.23
N LYS A 19 21.42 8.57 6.53
CA LYS A 19 22.01 9.83 6.01
C LYS A 19 22.09 9.90 4.48
N SER A 20 22.07 8.75 3.79
CA SER A 20 22.15 8.64 2.34
C SER A 20 20.79 8.57 1.64
N ALA A 21 19.68 8.61 2.39
CA ALA A 21 18.35 8.52 1.81
C ALA A 21 17.94 9.86 1.19
N ASN A 22 18.17 10.00 -0.11
CA ASN A 22 17.53 11.06 -0.91
C ASN A 22 16.11 10.63 -1.34
N LEU A 23 15.35 11.52 -1.95
CA LEU A 23 13.94 11.26 -2.32
C LEU A 23 13.78 10.08 -3.28
N ASP A 24 14.69 9.89 -4.23
CA ASP A 24 14.67 8.76 -5.16
C ASP A 24 14.87 7.42 -4.43
N VAL A 25 15.92 7.34 -3.60
CA VAL A 25 16.20 6.17 -2.76
C VAL A 25 15.03 5.91 -1.80
N ALA A 26 14.47 6.95 -1.19
CA ALA A 26 13.31 6.84 -0.31
C ALA A 26 12.08 6.30 -1.04
N SER A 27 11.82 6.75 -2.28
CA SER A 27 10.76 6.20 -3.13
C SER A 27 11.00 4.71 -3.41
N SER A 28 12.24 4.33 -3.74
CA SER A 28 12.57 2.91 -3.97
C SER A 28 12.30 2.02 -2.74
N PHE A 29 12.61 2.51 -1.54
CA PHE A 29 12.33 1.81 -0.28
C PHE A 29 10.83 1.66 -0.02
N LEU A 30 10.05 2.71 -0.24
CA LEU A 30 8.58 2.66 -0.11
C LEU A 30 7.95 1.72 -1.14
N SER A 31 8.40 1.74 -2.38
CA SER A 31 7.96 0.80 -3.42
C SER A 31 8.27 -0.66 -3.08
N CYS A 32 9.48 -0.92 -2.56
CA CYS A 32 9.87 -2.24 -2.06
C CYS A 32 8.98 -2.68 -0.88
N LEU A 33 8.73 -1.79 0.07
CA LEU A 33 7.83 -2.05 1.19
C LEU A 33 6.41 -2.39 0.69
N ALA A 34 5.86 -1.62 -0.25
CA ALA A 34 4.54 -1.89 -0.83
C ALA A 34 4.46 -3.31 -1.43
N LYS A 35 5.51 -3.75 -2.14
CA LYS A 35 5.61 -5.12 -2.69
C LYS A 35 5.66 -6.18 -1.58
N ASN A 36 6.44 -5.94 -0.52
CA ASN A 36 6.48 -6.85 0.64
C ASN A 36 5.12 -6.97 1.32
N ILE A 37 4.41 -5.85 1.52
CA ILE A 37 3.08 -5.87 2.13
C ILE A 37 2.05 -6.54 1.22
N GLN A 38 2.15 -6.33 -0.10
CA GLN A 38 1.32 -7.05 -1.08
C GLN A 38 1.51 -8.57 -0.96
N HIS A 39 2.75 -9.03 -0.87
CA HIS A 39 3.03 -10.46 -0.65
C HIS A 39 2.43 -10.97 0.69
N LEU A 40 2.54 -10.19 1.77
CA LEU A 40 1.92 -10.56 3.05
C LEU A 40 0.39 -10.57 3.00
N ARG A 41 -0.22 -9.71 2.18
CA ARG A 41 -1.65 -9.74 1.93
C ARG A 41 -2.06 -11.03 1.23
N ASP A 42 -1.34 -11.39 0.17
CA ASP A 42 -1.74 -12.47 -0.74
C ASP A 42 -1.51 -13.85 -0.11
N GLU A 43 -0.42 -14.03 0.64
CA GLU A 43 -0.07 -15.31 1.26
C GLU A 43 -0.25 -15.34 2.78
N GLY A 44 -0.20 -14.19 3.45
CA GLY A 44 -0.12 -14.13 4.90
C GLY A 44 -1.43 -14.49 5.59
N VAL A 45 -2.57 -13.99 5.11
CA VAL A 45 -3.89 -14.31 5.70
C VAL A 45 -4.14 -15.82 5.73
N PRO A 46 -4.06 -16.56 4.61
CA PRO A 46 -4.27 -18.01 4.62
C PRO A 46 -3.19 -18.75 5.42
N LYS A 47 -1.92 -18.33 5.34
CA LYS A 47 -0.81 -18.91 6.11
C LYS A 47 -1.06 -18.82 7.62
N TYR A 48 -1.50 -17.66 8.11
CA TYR A 48 -1.72 -17.44 9.53
C TYR A 48 -3.02 -18.06 10.03
N ALA A 49 -4.08 -18.10 9.21
CA ALA A 49 -5.29 -18.85 9.51
C ALA A 49 -4.99 -20.35 9.68
N GLY A 50 -4.21 -20.95 8.77
CA GLY A 50 -3.78 -22.35 8.88
C GLY A 50 -2.93 -22.62 10.12
N LYS A 51 -2.00 -21.71 10.47
CA LYS A 51 -1.24 -21.82 11.73
C LYS A 51 -2.13 -21.78 12.98
N ALA A 52 -3.10 -20.87 13.01
CA ALA A 52 -4.04 -20.77 14.13
C ALA A 52 -4.87 -22.04 14.28
N LYS A 53 -5.36 -22.58 13.15
CA LYS A 53 -6.11 -23.84 13.12
C LYS A 53 -5.31 -25.00 13.72
N ASN A 54 -4.07 -25.20 13.26
CA ASN A 54 -3.18 -26.24 13.76
C ASN A 54 -2.90 -26.11 15.26
N ILE A 55 -2.75 -24.88 15.77
CA ILE A 55 -2.56 -24.61 17.20
C ILE A 55 -3.81 -25.00 17.99
N CYS A 56 -5.01 -24.59 17.55
CA CYS A 56 -6.27 -24.97 18.20
C CYS A 56 -6.46 -26.49 18.22
N ASP A 57 -6.24 -27.16 17.09
CA ASP A 57 -6.36 -28.61 16.98
C ASP A 57 -5.39 -29.33 17.93
N SER A 58 -4.15 -28.83 18.06
CA SER A 58 -3.16 -29.39 19.00
C SER A 58 -3.53 -29.23 20.48
N MET A 59 -4.36 -28.23 20.79
CA MET A 59 -4.85 -27.95 22.15
C MET A 59 -6.24 -28.55 22.41
N SER A 60 -6.79 -29.35 21.49
CA SER A 60 -8.16 -29.88 21.55
C SER A 60 -9.24 -28.79 21.66
N ASN A 61 -8.98 -27.61 21.10
CA ASN A 61 -9.94 -26.52 21.01
C ASN A 61 -10.67 -26.55 19.66
N GLU A 62 -11.90 -26.04 19.62
CA GLU A 62 -12.63 -25.86 18.36
C GLU A 62 -11.90 -24.88 17.45
N SER A 63 -11.54 -25.33 16.25
CA SER A 63 -10.73 -24.58 15.29
C SER A 63 -11.54 -23.96 14.14
N SER A 64 -12.86 -24.20 14.11
CA SER A 64 -13.79 -23.66 13.13
C SER A 64 -14.36 -22.30 13.53
N PHE A 65 -14.56 -21.43 12.53
CA PHE A 65 -15.34 -20.21 12.72
C PHE A 65 -16.79 -20.54 13.06
N THR A 66 -17.40 -19.75 13.95
CA THR A 66 -18.80 -19.93 14.35
C THR A 66 -19.72 -19.79 13.13
N VAL A 67 -20.47 -20.84 12.84
CA VAL A 67 -21.49 -20.82 11.80
C VAL A 67 -22.76 -20.20 12.39
N LYS A 68 -23.10 -18.98 11.98
CA LYS A 68 -24.40 -18.38 12.34
C LYS A 68 -25.51 -19.17 11.65
N ARG A 69 -26.47 -19.65 12.44
CA ARG A 69 -27.66 -20.34 11.92
C ARG A 69 -28.46 -19.40 11.01
N LEU A 70 -28.78 -19.86 9.79
CA LEU A 70 -29.67 -19.15 8.88
C LEU A 70 -31.05 -19.01 9.53
N ARG A 71 -31.53 -17.76 9.64
CA ARG A 71 -32.85 -17.47 10.21
C ARG A 71 -33.89 -17.80 9.15
N LYS A 72 -34.69 -18.84 9.38
CA LYS A 72 -35.83 -19.14 8.50
C LYS A 72 -36.90 -18.06 8.69
N VAL A 73 -37.17 -17.29 7.65
CA VAL A 73 -38.31 -16.37 7.62
C VAL A 73 -39.57 -17.19 7.34
N LYS A 74 -40.62 -17.02 8.16
CA LYS A 74 -41.91 -17.67 7.95
C LYS A 74 -42.55 -17.07 6.68
N ARG A 75 -42.86 -17.91 5.70
CA ARG A 75 -43.47 -17.51 4.42
C ARG A 75 -44.90 -18.03 4.28
N MET A 76 -45.64 -17.46 3.34
CA MET A 76 -47.01 -17.82 3.01
C MET A 76 -47.08 -19.18 2.30
N THR A 77 -48.19 -19.90 2.44
CA THR A 77 -48.41 -21.21 1.81
C THR A 77 -48.34 -21.09 0.28
N GLY A 78 -47.43 -21.84 -0.36
CA GLY A 78 -47.31 -21.90 -1.82
C GLY A 78 -46.04 -21.25 -2.41
N GLU A 79 -45.25 -20.53 -1.60
CA GLU A 79 -43.96 -20.00 -2.05
C GLU A 79 -42.84 -21.05 -1.90
N THR A 80 -42.08 -21.30 -2.96
CA THR A 80 -40.79 -22.02 -2.87
C THR A 80 -39.78 -21.16 -2.14
N ALA A 81 -39.21 -21.69 -1.06
CA ALA A 81 -38.18 -21.00 -0.31
C ALA A 81 -36.87 -20.94 -1.11
N GLU A 82 -36.50 -19.76 -1.56
CA GLU A 82 -35.09 -19.45 -1.85
C GLU A 82 -34.49 -18.93 -0.53
N ASP A 83 -33.47 -19.62 -0.03
CA ASP A 83 -32.68 -19.12 1.09
C ASP A 83 -32.10 -17.75 0.71
N GLU A 84 -32.31 -16.71 1.53
CA GLU A 84 -31.66 -15.41 1.34
C GLU A 84 -30.13 -15.60 1.49
N ALA A 85 -29.49 -15.83 0.36
CA ALA A 85 -28.09 -16.22 0.27
C ALA A 85 -27.15 -15.02 0.34
N HIS A 86 -27.21 -14.20 1.40
CA HIS A 86 -26.23 -13.12 1.60
C HIS A 86 -25.70 -13.10 3.04
N LEU A 87 -25.13 -14.22 3.48
CA LEU A 87 -24.27 -14.24 4.67
C LEU A 87 -22.86 -14.65 4.25
N ILE A 88 -21.99 -13.65 4.15
CA ILE A 88 -20.53 -13.87 4.19
C ILE A 88 -20.28 -14.66 5.48
N CYS A 89 -19.75 -15.89 5.38
CA CYS A 89 -19.41 -16.67 6.56
C CYS A 89 -18.37 -15.92 7.42
N ALA A 90 -18.32 -16.21 8.72
CA ALA A 90 -17.43 -15.49 9.65
C ALA A 90 -15.96 -15.51 9.20
N GLU A 91 -15.51 -16.59 8.56
CA GLU A 91 -14.19 -16.71 7.93
C GLU A 91 -13.98 -15.67 6.82
N LYS A 92 -14.85 -15.64 5.81
CA LYS A 92 -14.78 -14.65 4.72
C LYS A 92 -14.89 -13.21 5.23
N SER A 93 -15.64 -12.98 6.31
CA SER A 93 -15.74 -11.65 6.95
C SER A 93 -14.40 -11.27 7.60
N PHE A 94 -13.75 -12.21 8.28
CA PHE A 94 -12.44 -12.00 8.88
C PHE A 94 -11.37 -11.70 7.80
N ASP A 95 -11.37 -12.45 6.71
CA ASP A 95 -10.48 -12.22 5.57
C ASP A 95 -10.67 -10.82 4.99
N LEU A 96 -11.92 -10.41 4.79
CA LEU A 96 -12.26 -9.10 4.25
C LEU A 96 -11.73 -7.97 5.15
N GLU A 97 -11.89 -8.08 6.47
CA GLU A 97 -11.35 -7.09 7.41
C GLU A 97 -9.82 -7.04 7.39
N CYS A 98 -9.14 -8.19 7.31
CA CYS A 98 -7.70 -8.23 7.14
C CYS A 98 -7.26 -7.55 5.84
N PHE A 99 -7.93 -7.87 4.72
CA PHE A 99 -7.61 -7.29 3.42
C PHE A 99 -7.87 -5.79 3.35
N LYS A 100 -8.89 -5.26 4.04
CA LYS A 100 -9.11 -3.81 4.14
C LYS A 100 -7.89 -3.10 4.71
N VAL A 101 -7.32 -3.62 5.79
CA VAL A 101 -6.12 -3.05 6.42
C VAL A 101 -4.92 -3.12 5.47
N TYR A 102 -4.66 -4.28 4.86
CA TYR A 102 -3.58 -4.43 3.89
C TYR A 102 -3.74 -3.47 2.70
N ASN A 103 -4.93 -3.42 2.10
CA ASN A 103 -5.21 -2.56 0.95
C ASN A 103 -4.98 -1.09 1.29
N ARG A 104 -5.45 -0.65 2.47
CA ARG A 104 -5.22 0.73 2.92
C ARG A 104 -3.73 1.00 3.06
N LEU A 105 -2.99 0.12 3.73
CA LEU A 105 -1.56 0.29 3.94
C LEU A 105 -0.79 0.35 2.60
N ILE A 106 -1.10 -0.55 1.67
CA ILE A 106 -0.48 -0.57 0.34
C ILE A 106 -0.76 0.72 -0.43
N SER A 107 -2.02 1.17 -0.45
CA SER A 107 -2.41 2.41 -1.12
C SER A 107 -1.68 3.63 -0.55
N GLU A 108 -1.60 3.73 0.77
CA GLU A 108 -0.92 4.80 1.50
C GLU A 108 0.60 4.83 1.25
N ILE A 109 1.24 3.66 1.20
CA ILE A 109 2.68 3.55 0.92
C ILE A 109 2.97 3.90 -0.54
N LYS A 110 2.17 3.37 -1.48
CA LYS A 110 2.31 3.67 -2.91
C LYS A 110 2.14 5.16 -3.19
N SER A 111 1.10 5.78 -2.64
CA SER A 111 0.87 7.22 -2.80
C SER A 111 2.07 8.06 -2.33
N ARG A 112 2.67 7.73 -1.18
CA ARG A 112 3.88 8.41 -0.71
C ARG A 112 5.09 8.15 -1.63
N SER A 113 5.26 6.92 -2.10
CA SER A 113 6.30 6.56 -3.07
C SER A 113 6.20 7.38 -4.34
N ASP A 114 4.99 7.54 -4.87
CA ASP A 114 4.72 8.27 -6.12
C ASP A 114 4.99 9.77 -5.94
N ILE A 115 4.62 10.35 -4.80
CA ILE A 115 4.94 11.74 -4.46
C ILE A 115 6.46 11.94 -4.42
N TYR A 116 7.19 11.08 -3.72
CA TYR A 116 8.65 11.20 -3.61
C TYR A 116 9.33 11.05 -4.97
N HIS A 117 8.88 10.10 -5.78
CA HIS A 117 9.38 9.93 -7.14
C HIS A 117 9.12 11.16 -7.99
N THR A 118 7.90 11.69 -7.97
CA THR A 118 7.50 12.88 -8.75
C THR A 118 8.35 14.08 -8.39
N VAL A 119 8.50 14.37 -7.10
CA VAL A 119 9.34 15.49 -6.64
C VAL A 119 10.80 15.26 -7.03
N SER A 120 11.33 14.05 -6.83
CA SER A 120 12.70 13.76 -7.23
C SER A 120 12.94 13.90 -8.74
N PHE A 121 11.95 13.54 -9.55
CA PHE A 121 12.00 13.64 -11.00
C PHE A 121 11.93 15.10 -11.45
N ASP A 122 10.96 15.87 -10.94
CA ASP A 122 10.75 17.28 -11.30
C ASP A 122 12.00 18.13 -11.04
N PHE A 123 12.71 17.87 -9.94
CA PHE A 123 13.92 18.60 -9.55
C PHE A 123 15.22 17.95 -10.04
N SER A 124 15.16 16.83 -10.77
CA SER A 124 16.35 16.05 -11.16
C SER A 124 17.36 16.85 -12.01
N PHE A 125 16.89 17.85 -12.76
CA PHE A 125 17.73 18.74 -13.58
C PHE A 125 18.65 19.63 -12.74
N LEU A 126 18.35 19.84 -11.45
CA LEU A 126 19.20 20.58 -10.51
C LEU A 126 20.25 19.68 -9.83
N SER A 127 20.31 18.39 -10.16
CA SER A 127 21.33 17.51 -9.60
C SER A 127 22.72 17.91 -10.09
N GLY A 128 23.74 17.75 -9.25
CA GLY A 128 25.13 18.07 -9.63
C GLY A 128 25.59 17.32 -10.90
N LYS A 129 25.08 16.11 -11.12
CA LYS A 129 25.30 15.37 -12.36
C LYS A 129 24.67 16.10 -13.56
N ALA A 130 23.38 16.44 -13.47
CA ALA A 130 22.68 17.11 -14.55
C ALA A 130 23.27 18.48 -14.89
N LEU A 131 23.74 19.22 -13.88
CA LEU A 131 24.40 20.53 -14.07
C LEU A 131 25.77 20.43 -14.75
N ASN A 132 26.50 19.34 -14.53
CA ASN A 132 27.83 19.13 -15.12
C ASN A 132 27.79 18.49 -16.51
N GLU A 133 26.77 17.68 -16.81
CA GLU A 133 26.74 16.85 -18.02
C GLU A 133 25.81 17.38 -19.11
N ASN A 134 24.78 18.18 -18.78
CA ASN A 134 23.82 18.67 -19.76
C ASN A 134 24.15 20.07 -20.29
N SER A 135 23.66 20.39 -21.48
CA SER A 135 23.79 21.73 -22.06
C SER A 135 22.91 22.74 -21.31
N ILE A 136 23.33 24.01 -21.31
CA ILE A 136 22.55 25.14 -20.78
C ILE A 136 21.14 25.17 -21.40
N SER A 137 21.05 24.98 -22.72
CA SER A 137 19.77 24.94 -23.44
C SER A 137 18.81 23.83 -22.97
N TYR A 138 19.34 22.68 -22.52
CA TYR A 138 18.52 21.62 -21.94
C TYR A 138 18.02 22.04 -20.55
N LEU A 139 18.90 22.62 -19.73
CA LEU A 139 18.55 23.09 -18.38
C LEU A 139 17.52 24.22 -18.41
N GLU A 140 17.64 25.18 -19.32
CA GLU A 140 16.64 26.24 -19.55
C GLU A 140 15.28 25.66 -19.92
N LYS A 141 15.25 24.64 -20.80
CA LYS A 141 14.01 23.94 -21.16
C LYS A 141 13.38 23.23 -19.96
N CYS A 142 14.19 22.57 -19.14
CA CYS A 142 13.72 21.94 -17.90
C CYS A 142 13.19 22.98 -16.90
N ALA A 143 13.90 24.09 -16.72
CA ALA A 143 13.51 25.19 -15.83
C ALA A 143 12.20 25.84 -16.28
N ALA A 144 12.02 26.09 -17.58
CA ALA A 144 10.78 26.62 -18.14
C ALA A 144 9.59 25.65 -17.95
N ALA A 145 9.80 24.35 -18.21
CA ALA A 145 8.77 23.34 -17.99
C ALA A 145 8.39 23.22 -16.50
N PHE A 146 9.37 23.30 -15.61
CA PHE A 146 9.17 23.29 -14.17
C PHE A 146 8.44 24.54 -13.67
N GLY A 147 8.84 25.74 -14.11
CA GLY A 147 8.17 27.00 -13.80
C GLY A 147 6.71 27.02 -14.27
N ALA A 148 6.43 26.49 -15.46
CA ALA A 148 5.06 26.34 -15.94
C ALA A 148 4.21 25.40 -15.05
N LYS A 149 4.81 24.32 -14.53
CA LYS A 149 4.15 23.39 -13.61
C LYS A 149 3.90 24.01 -12.23
N CYS A 150 4.81 24.83 -11.75
CA CYS A 150 4.78 25.47 -10.43
C CYS A 150 4.47 26.98 -10.50
N ASN A 151 3.67 27.40 -11.49
CA ASN A 151 3.43 28.82 -11.82
C ASN A 151 2.79 29.67 -10.71
N ARG A 152 2.26 29.04 -9.66
CA ARG A 152 1.73 29.73 -8.48
C ARG A 152 2.80 30.07 -7.46
N ASP A 153 3.86 29.26 -7.42
CA ASP A 153 4.89 29.30 -6.38
C ASP A 153 6.21 29.87 -6.91
N ILE A 154 6.37 29.93 -8.25
CA ILE A 154 7.63 30.22 -8.91
C ILE A 154 7.42 31.17 -10.11
N ASP A 155 8.18 32.26 -10.15
CA ASP A 155 8.28 33.10 -11.34
C ASP A 155 9.18 32.43 -12.38
N THR A 156 8.57 32.02 -13.49
CA THR A 156 9.29 31.33 -14.58
C THR A 156 10.29 32.26 -15.27
N LEU A 157 10.08 33.58 -15.24
CA LEU A 157 10.97 34.56 -15.84
C LEU A 157 12.27 34.71 -15.03
N GLU A 158 12.25 34.49 -13.72
CA GLU A 158 13.45 34.54 -12.88
C GLU A 158 14.32 33.27 -13.03
N LEU A 159 13.76 32.16 -13.49
CA LEU A 159 14.45 30.87 -13.62
C LEU A 159 15.15 30.64 -14.96
N VAL A 160 14.75 31.40 -15.99
CA VAL A 160 15.21 31.21 -17.37
C VAL A 160 16.08 32.39 -17.85
N ASN A 161 16.14 33.49 -17.09
CA ASN A 161 17.04 34.63 -17.32
C ASN A 161 18.37 34.46 -16.59
#